data_AF-A0A5J4K5H5-F1
#
_entry.id   AF-A0A5J4K5H5-F1
#
_cell.length_a   1.000
_cell.length_b   1.000
_cell.length_c   1.000
_cell.angle_alpha   90.00
_cell.angle_beta   90.00
_cell.angle_gamma   90.00
#
_symmetry.space_group_name_H-M   'P 1'
#
loop_
_entity.id
_entity.type
_entity.pdbx_description
1 polymer ?
#
loop_
_entity_poly.entity_id
_entity_poly.type
_entity_poly.pdbx_seq_one_letter_code
_entity_poly.pdbx_strand_id
1 'polypeptide(L)' 'MEVQRYQDLLGWTDADLIRRAEVTYDTLRKVKSGLPVRRFVAVKVWRAINRALQEQGYDPVSLEGLRIAISGR' A
#
# COMPACT_ATOMS: atom_id res chain seq x y z
N MET A 1 5.01 -5.04 -6.52
CA MET A 1 5.83 -6.08 -5.85
C MET A 1 5.92 -5.88 -4.34
N GLU A 2 6.26 -4.70 -3.82
CA GLU A 2 6.40 -4.52 -2.36
C GLU A 2 5.08 -4.60 -1.57
N VAL A 3 3.96 -4.06 -2.10
CA VAL A 3 2.65 -4.14 -1.41
C VAL A 3 2.21 -5.60 -1.16
N GLN A 4 2.39 -6.50 -2.13
CA GLN A 4 2.02 -7.91 -1.98
C GLN A 4 2.81 -8.56 -0.84
N ARG A 5 4.13 -8.31 -0.76
CA ARG A 5 4.97 -8.84 0.31
C ARG A 5 4.45 -8.47 1.70
N TYR A 6 4.01 -7.23 1.89
CA TYR A 6 3.47 -6.80 3.18
C TYR A 6 2.05 -7.32 3.42
N GLN A 7 1.24 -7.52 2.37
CA GLN A 7 -0.03 -8.23 2.52
C GLN A 7 0.20 -9.66 3.01
N ASP A 8 1.15 -10.37 2.42
CA ASP A 8 1.49 -11.74 2.79
C ASP A 8 2.00 -11.81 4.24
N LEU A 9 2.90 -10.88 4.62
CA LEU A 9 3.41 -10.77 6.00
C LEU A 9 2.29 -10.51 7.02
N LEU A 10 1.33 -9.66 6.66
CA LEU A 10 0.20 -9.31 7.52
C LEU A 10 -0.94 -10.34 7.45
N GLY A 11 -0.84 -11.36 6.60
CA GLY A 11 -1.90 -12.34 6.35
C GLY A 11 -3.17 -11.72 5.75
N TRP A 12 -3.04 -10.66 4.94
CA TRP A 12 -4.15 -9.90 4.38
C TRP A 12 -4.50 -10.31 2.96
N THR A 13 -5.80 -10.34 2.68
CA THR A 13 -6.31 -10.42 1.31
C THR A 13 -6.30 -9.05 0.64
N ASP A 14 -6.59 -9.00 -0.67
CA ASP A 14 -6.84 -7.74 -1.36
C ASP A 14 -8.07 -7.01 -0.80
N ALA A 15 -9.09 -7.73 -0.33
CA ALA A 15 -10.28 -7.15 0.28
C ALA A 15 -9.95 -6.43 1.59
N ASP A 16 -9.06 -7.01 2.41
CA ASP A 16 -8.61 -6.39 3.66
C ASP A 16 -7.90 -5.07 3.40
N LEU A 17 -6.97 -5.07 2.45
CA LEU A 17 -6.21 -3.88 2.11
C LEU A 17 -7.11 -2.80 1.48
N ILE A 18 -8.06 -3.19 0.62
CA ILE A 18 -9.07 -2.30 0.06
C ILE A 18 -9.88 -1.62 1.16
N ARG A 19 -10.38 -2.41 2.12
CA ARG A 19 -11.20 -1.89 3.23
C ARG A 19 -10.39 -0.97 4.14
N ARG A 20 -9.15 -1.34 4.48
CA ARG A 20 -8.29 -0.58 5.39
C ARG A 20 -7.71 0.68 4.78
N ALA A 21 -7.40 0.65 3.48
CA ALA A 21 -6.87 1.79 2.75
C ALA A 21 -7.94 2.66 2.10
N GLU A 22 -9.22 2.24 2.12
CA GLU A 22 -10.35 2.92 1.46
C GLU A 22 -10.07 3.23 -0.02
N VAL A 23 -9.62 2.21 -0.75
CA VAL A 23 -9.33 2.30 -2.19
C VAL A 23 -10.16 1.29 -2.96
N THR A 24 -10.38 1.54 -4.25
CA THR A 24 -11.06 0.54 -5.10
C THR A 24 -10.12 -0.60 -5.48
N TYR A 25 -10.69 -1.73 -5.91
CA TYR A 25 -9.90 -2.86 -6.43
C TYR A 25 -9.01 -2.46 -7.61
N ASP A 26 -9.54 -1.71 -8.59
CA ASP A 26 -8.74 -1.23 -9.73
C ASP A 26 -7.56 -0.36 -9.28
N THR A 27 -7.78 0.47 -8.25
CA THR A 27 -6.74 1.30 -7.66
C THR A 27 -5.65 0.45 -7.01
N LEU A 28 -6.02 -0.52 -6.18
CA LEU A 28 -5.06 -1.43 -5.57
C LEU A 28 -4.31 -2.24 -6.64
N ARG A 29 -4.99 -2.70 -7.69
CA ARG A 29 -4.36 -3.41 -8.82
C ARG A 29 -3.29 -2.55 -9.48
N LYS A 30 -3.58 -1.28 -9.75
CA LYS A 30 -2.61 -0.32 -10.31
C LYS A 30 -1.38 -0.15 -9.41
N VAL A 31 -1.60 0.05 -8.11
CA VAL A 31 -0.52 0.14 -7.11
C VAL A 31 0.35 -1.13 -7.12
N LYS A 32 -0.26 -2.31 -7.06
CA LYS A 32 0.47 -3.59 -7.02
C LYS A 32 1.29 -3.84 -8.30
N SER A 33 0.75 -3.40 -9.44
CA SER A 33 1.35 -3.52 -10.77
C SER A 33 2.36 -2.42 -11.10
N GLY A 34 2.60 -1.46 -10.19
CA GLY A 34 3.50 -0.33 -10.44
C GLY A 34 3.00 0.67 -11.49
N LEU A 35 1.71 0.63 -11.81
CA LEU A 35 1.10 1.59 -12.72
C LEU A 35 0.95 2.95 -12.03
N PRO A 36 0.96 4.06 -12.80
CA PRO A 36 0.80 5.38 -12.24
C PRO A 36 -0.49 5.54 -11.42
N VAL A 37 -0.33 6.10 -10.22
CA VAL A 37 -1.45 6.47 -9.35
C VAL A 37 -1.19 7.85 -8.74
N ARG A 38 -2.26 8.51 -8.29
CA ARG A 38 -2.13 9.77 -7.55
C ARG A 38 -1.35 9.54 -6.25
N ARG A 39 -0.48 10.48 -5.88
CA ARG A 39 0.33 10.39 -4.65
C ARG A 39 -0.52 10.06 -3.41
N PHE A 40 -1.65 10.74 -3.24
CA PHE A 40 -2.52 10.53 -2.07
C PHE A 40 -3.02 9.08 -1.96
N VAL A 41 -3.26 8.41 -3.08
CA VAL A 41 -3.74 7.02 -3.14
C VAL A 41 -2.66 6.07 -2.63
N ALA A 42 -1.44 6.23 -3.14
CA ALA A 42 -0.33 5.41 -2.69
C ALA A 42 -0.06 5.62 -1.19
N VAL A 43 -0.15 6.86 -0.72
CA VAL A 43 -0.04 7.19 0.71
C VAL A 43 -1.12 6.50 1.55
N LYS A 44 -2.38 6.43 1.08
CA LYS A 44 -3.45 5.70 1.79
C LYS A 44 -3.11 4.22 1.97
N VAL A 45 -2.68 3.55 0.89
CA VAL A 45 -2.31 2.12 0.92
C VAL A 45 -1.16 1.88 1.90
N TRP A 46 -0.09 2.66 1.81
CA TRP A 46 1.06 2.47 2.67
C TRP A 46 0.82 2.87 4.14
N ARG A 47 -0.03 3.86 4.40
CA ARG A 47 -0.46 4.17 5.77
C ARG A 47 -1.23 3.01 6.40
N ALA A 48 -2.11 2.35 5.65
CA ALA A 48 -2.84 1.19 6.13
C ALA A 48 -1.87 0.03 6.49
N ILE A 49 -0.89 -0.22 5.63
CA ILE A 49 0.16 -1.23 5.87
C ILE A 49 1.00 -0.87 7.10
N ASN A 50 1.55 0.35 7.17
CA ASN A 50 2.41 0.78 8.27
C ASN A 50 1.71 0.75 9.61
N ARG A 51 0.44 1.15 9.66
CA ARG A 51 -0.36 1.07 10.88
C ARG A 51 -0.46 -0.37 11.37
N ALA A 52 -0.72 -1.31 10.48
CA ALA A 52 -0.83 -2.72 10.87
C ALA A 52 0.50 -3.38 11.22
N LEU A 53 1.59 -2.98 10.54
CA LEU A 53 2.94 -3.38 10.93
C LEU A 53 3.26 -2.93 12.35
N GLN A 54 2.96 -1.67 12.68
CA GLN A 54 3.12 -1.14 14.04
C GLN A 54 2.23 -1.86 15.07
N GLU A 55 0.98 -2.17 14.72
CA GLU A 55 0.08 -2.96 15.57
C GLU A 55 0.63 -4.37 15.88
N GLN A 56 1.49 -4.92 15.02
CA GLN A 56 2.17 -6.20 15.20
C GLN A 56 3.61 -6.08 15.73
N GLY A 57 4.08 -4.87 16.06
CA GLY A 57 5.42 -4.62 16.59
C GLY A 57 6.54 -4.58 15.54
N TYR A 58 6.21 -4.49 14.25
CA TYR A 58 7.19 -4.27 13.18
C TYR A 58 7.47 -2.78 12.97
N ASP A 59 8.66 -2.47 12.49
CA ASP A 59 9.03 -1.12 12.06
C ASP A 59 8.23 -0.69 10.82
N PRO A 60 7.79 0.58 10.75
CA PRO A 60 7.08 1.10 9.61
C PRO A 60 7.99 1.21 8.38
N VAL A 61 7.40 1.00 7.20
CA VAL A 61 8.10 1.18 5.92
C VAL A 61 8.21 2.67 5.60
N SER A 62 9.42 3.14 5.32
CA SER A 62 9.61 4.53 4.88
C SER A 62 8.98 4.76 3.51
N LEU A 63 8.12 5.77 3.43
CA LEU A 63 7.51 6.20 2.16
C LEU A 63 8.50 6.88 1.22
N GLU A 64 9.68 7.30 1.70
CA GLU A 64 10.73 7.92 0.88
C GLU A 64 11.54 6.88 0.10
N GLY A 65 11.71 5.67 0.64
CA GLY A 65 12.38 4.56 -0.06
C GLY A 65 11.50 3.89 -1.12
N LEU A 66 10.19 4.14 -1.04
CA LEU A 66 9.20 3.60 -1.95
C LEU A 66 9.23 4.36 -3.28
N ARG A 67 9.80 3.73 -4.34
CA ARG A 67 9.69 4.20 -5.74
C ARG A 67 8.24 4.07 -6.22
N ILE A 68 7.33 4.85 -5.64
CA ILE A 68 5.98 4.99 -6.14
C ILE A 68 6.12 5.80 -7.42
N ALA A 69 5.70 5.20 -8.54
CA ALA A 69 5.51 5.89 -9.81
C ALA A 69 4.38 6.92 -9.64
N ILE A 70 4.69 8.04 -8.98
CA ILE A 70 3.82 9.19 -8.88
C ILE A 70 4.00 9.90 -10.22
N SER A 71 3.09 9.68 -11.16
CA SER A 71 2.98 10.58 -12.30
C SER A 71 2.58 11.95 -11.77
N GLY A 72 3.57 12.83 -11.67
CA GLY A 72 3.37 14.26 -11.51
C GLY A 72 2.67 14.82 -12.74
N ARG A 73 1.59 15.55 -12.52
CA ARG A 73 1.35 16.79 -13.25
C ARG A 73 1.64 17.92 -12.29
#